data_AF-A0A7K4DFV6-F1
#
_entry.id   AF-A0A7K4DFV6-F1
#
_cell.length_a   1.000
_cell.length_b   1.000
_cell.length_c   1.000
_cell.angle_alpha   90.00
_cell.angle_beta   90.00
_cell.angle_gamma   90.00
#
_symmetry.space_group_name_H-M   'P 1'
#
loop_
_entity.id
_entity.type
_entity.pdbx_description
1 polymer ?
#
loop_
_entity_poly.entity_id
_entity_poly.type
_entity_poly.pdbx_seq_one_letter_code
_entity_poly.pdbx_strand_id
1 'polypeptide(L)'
;MKFATLASCFERLEATSSRNDMTTLLARLLAGASSDEIGTVCYFTLGDMGPGFSAAIPGIGDRTAAAAIALAAGVEPAAVEAAVRELGDYGDVAASLAVG
;
A
#
# COMPACT_ATOMS: atom_id res chain seq x y z
N MET A 1 11.73 -6.48 -7.50
CA MET A 1 10.42 -6.72 -8.13
C MET A 1 9.70 -5.41 -8.37
N LYS A 2 8.67 -5.40 -9.23
CA LYS A 2 7.84 -4.20 -9.42
C LYS A 2 6.88 -4.06 -8.23
N PHE A 3 6.58 -2.82 -7.81
CA PHE A 3 5.61 -2.57 -6.74
C PHE A 3 4.22 -3.16 -7.04
N ALA A 4 3.81 -3.18 -8.32
CA ALA A 4 2.57 -3.81 -8.75
C ALA A 4 2.47 -5.31 -8.39
N THR A 5 3.60 -6.03 -8.34
CA THR A 5 3.63 -7.44 -7.90
C THR A 5 3.30 -7.57 -6.41
N LEU A 6 3.81 -6.64 -5.59
CA LEU A 6 3.53 -6.58 -4.16
C LEU A 6 2.05 -6.22 -3.91
N ALA A 7 1.57 -5.15 -4.56
CA ALA A 7 0.18 -4.69 -4.44
C ALA A 7 -0.83 -5.78 -4.82
N SER A 8 -0.60 -6.51 -5.92
CA SER A 8 -1.44 -7.64 -6.32
C SER A 8 -1.40 -8.80 -5.32
N CYS A 9 -0.29 -9.00 -4.62
CA CYS A 9 -0.24 -9.98 -3.53
C CYS A 9 -1.10 -9.55 -2.35
N PHE A 10 -1.08 -8.26 -1.99
CA PHE A 10 -1.86 -7.71 -0.88
C PHE A 10 -3.37 -7.77 -1.14
N GLU A 11 -3.81 -7.40 -2.34
CA GLU A 11 -5.22 -7.54 -2.76
C GLU A 11 -5.70 -9.01 -2.63
N ARG A 12 -4.85 -9.97 -3.01
CA ARG A 12 -5.17 -11.40 -2.88
C ARG A 12 -5.15 -11.90 -1.45
N LEU A 13 -4.35 -11.28 -0.56
CA LEU A 13 -4.35 -11.58 0.87
C LEU A 13 -5.64 -11.07 1.53
N GLU A 14 -6.08 -9.86 1.19
CA GLU A 14 -7.33 -9.29 1.69
C GLU A 14 -8.56 -10.11 1.26
N ALA A 15 -8.52 -10.67 0.05
CA ALA A 15 -9.60 -11.50 -0.48
C ALA A 15 -9.71 -12.91 0.13
N THR A 16 -8.74 -13.37 0.94
CA THR A 16 -8.75 -14.72 1.53
C THR A 16 -8.72 -14.70 3.07
N SER A 17 -9.47 -15.61 3.67
CA SER A 17 -9.42 -15.91 5.11
C SER A 17 -8.64 -17.19 5.44
N SER A 18 -8.17 -17.93 4.42
CA SER A 18 -7.46 -19.19 4.58
C SER A 18 -5.99 -18.95 4.95
N ARG A 19 -5.58 -19.42 6.13
CA ARG A 19 -4.17 -19.37 6.59
C ARG A 19 -3.21 -20.08 5.63
N ASN A 20 -3.64 -21.18 5.03
CA ASN A 20 -2.82 -21.93 4.08
C ASN A 20 -2.63 -21.16 2.77
N ASP A 21 -3.67 -20.48 2.31
CA ASP A 21 -3.61 -19.66 1.10
C ASP A 21 -2.73 -18.44 1.34
N MET A 22 -2.91 -17.75 2.47
CA MET A 22 -2.03 -16.65 2.89
C MET A 22 -0.56 -17.09 2.93
N THR A 23 -0.27 -18.24 3.54
CA THR A 23 1.08 -18.80 3.60
C THR A 23 1.65 -19.06 2.20
N THR A 24 0.82 -19.61 1.30
CA THR A 24 1.23 -19.88 -0.08
C THR A 24 1.50 -18.60 -0.87
N LEU A 25 0.67 -17.57 -0.70
CA LEU A 25 0.83 -16.26 -1.32
C LEU A 25 2.14 -15.59 -0.87
N LEU A 26 2.37 -15.53 0.44
CA LEU A 26 3.57 -14.93 1.02
C LEU A 26 4.83 -15.70 0.65
N ALA A 27 4.80 -17.04 0.67
CA ALA A 27 5.95 -17.84 0.25
C ALA A 27 6.35 -17.56 -1.21
N ARG A 28 5.37 -17.40 -2.11
CA ARG A 28 5.63 -17.05 -3.52
C ARG A 28 6.19 -15.62 -3.67
N LEU A 29 5.62 -14.66 -2.94
CA LEU A 29 6.10 -13.28 -2.94
C LEU A 29 7.56 -13.21 -2.48
N LEU A 30 7.88 -13.81 -1.33
CA LEU A 30 9.22 -13.78 -0.73
C LEU A 30 10.25 -14.54 -1.58
N ALA A 31 9.86 -15.65 -2.22
CA ALA A 31 10.74 -16.37 -3.14
C ALA A 31 11.05 -15.58 -4.42
N GLY A 32 10.19 -14.65 -4.82
CA GLY A 32 10.37 -13.78 -5.97
C GLY A 32 11.17 -12.50 -5.68
N ALA A 33 11.47 -12.22 -4.41
CA ALA A 33 12.24 -11.05 -4.02
C ALA A 33 13.74 -11.32 -4.12
N SER A 34 14.50 -10.35 -4.63
CA SER A 34 15.96 -10.42 -4.64
C SER A 34 16.55 -10.09 -3.26
N SER A 35 17.84 -10.44 -3.07
CA SER A 35 18.52 -10.29 -1.77
C SER A 35 18.64 -8.85 -1.29
N ASP A 36 18.63 -7.88 -2.21
CA ASP A 36 18.71 -6.44 -1.95
C ASP A 36 17.36 -5.84 -1.53
N GLU A 37 16.23 -6.44 -1.92
CA GLU A 37 14.90 -5.89 -1.62
C GLU A 37 14.10 -6.69 -0.58
N ILE A 38 14.50 -7.93 -0.27
CA ILE A 38 13.75 -8.83 0.62
C ILE A 38 13.44 -8.19 1.98
N GLY A 39 14.37 -7.38 2.53
CA GLY A 39 14.15 -6.65 3.77
C GLY A 39 12.97 -5.68 3.66
N THR A 40 12.94 -4.86 2.62
CA THR A 40 11.85 -3.92 2.34
C THR A 40 10.53 -4.64 2.10
N VAL A 41 10.53 -5.74 1.33
CA VAL A 41 9.33 -6.54 1.07
C VAL A 41 8.75 -7.09 2.38
N CYS A 42 9.59 -7.61 3.27
CA CYS A 42 9.17 -8.08 4.58
C CYS A 42 8.53 -6.97 5.43
N TYR A 43 9.16 -5.79 5.50
CA TYR A 43 8.59 -4.66 6.26
C TYR A 43 7.27 -4.19 5.67
N PHE A 44 7.18 -4.03 4.35
CA PHE A 44 5.94 -3.58 3.70
C PHE A 44 4.80 -4.58 3.93
N THR A 45 5.10 -5.88 3.92
CA THR A 45 4.13 -6.94 4.25
C THR A 45 3.60 -6.82 5.68
N LEU A 46 4.41 -6.31 6.60
CA LEU A 46 4.03 -6.05 7.99
C LEU A 46 3.36 -4.67 8.20
N GLY A 47 3.18 -3.88 7.14
CA GLY A 47 2.65 -2.52 7.22
C GLY A 47 3.65 -1.50 7.75
N ASP A 48 4.95 -1.77 7.65
CA ASP A 48 6.02 -0.90 8.13
C ASP A 48 6.99 -0.56 6.99
N MET A 49 7.75 0.53 7.11
CA MET A 49 8.77 0.94 6.15
C MET A 49 10.20 0.57 6.61
N GLY A 50 10.36 0.05 7.81
CA GLY A 50 11.64 -0.39 8.33
C GLY A 50 11.54 -1.00 9.73
N PRO A 51 12.67 -1.27 10.38
CA PRO A 51 12.66 -1.70 11.77
C PRO A 51 12.19 -0.57 12.69
N GLY A 52 11.29 -0.86 13.63
CA GLY A 52 10.71 0.14 14.55
C GLY A 52 11.70 0.86 15.49
N PHE A 53 12.95 0.39 15.60
CA PHE A 53 14.01 1.12 16.31
C PHE A 53 14.68 2.21 15.45
N SER A 54 14.40 2.24 14.15
CA SER A 54 14.89 3.25 13.21
C SER A 54 13.87 4.39 13.12
N ALA A 55 14.29 5.60 13.45
CA ALA A 55 13.43 6.77 13.62
C ALA A 55 12.98 7.46 12.30
N ALA A 56 12.90 6.72 11.18
CA ALA A 56 12.78 7.31 9.85
C ALA A 56 11.43 7.06 9.15
N ILE A 57 10.32 6.98 9.90
CA ILE A 57 8.98 6.95 9.30
C ILE A 57 8.51 8.40 9.09
N PRO A 58 8.39 8.90 7.85
CA PRO A 58 7.79 10.19 7.62
C PRO A 58 6.34 10.17 8.10
N GLY A 59 5.99 11.10 8.99
CA GLY A 59 4.63 11.26 9.48
C GLY A 59 3.71 11.77 8.38
N ILE A 60 3.19 10.86 7.55
CA ILE A 60 2.13 11.16 6.59
C ILE A 60 0.81 11.06 7.33
N GLY A 61 0.26 12.22 7.71
CA GLY A 61 -1.11 12.31 8.17
C GLY A 61 -2.10 12.45 7.02
N ASP A 62 -3.38 12.27 7.34
CA ASP A 62 -4.52 12.34 6.42
C ASP A 62 -4.49 13.53 5.45
N ARG A 63 -4.24 14.75 5.95
CA ARG A 63 -4.17 15.96 5.12
C ARG A 63 -3.02 15.93 4.11
N THR A 64 -1.89 15.35 4.49
CA THR A 64 -0.73 15.20 3.61
C THR A 64 -1.01 14.15 2.54
N ALA A 65 -1.67 13.04 2.91
CA ALA A 65 -2.11 12.01 1.96
C ALA A 65 -3.13 12.58 0.96
N ALA A 66 -4.15 13.29 1.45
CA ALA A 66 -5.17 13.93 0.61
C ALA A 66 -4.55 14.88 -0.42
N ALA A 67 -3.63 15.75 0.02
CA ALA A 67 -2.94 16.69 -0.85
C ALA A 67 -2.06 15.98 -1.90
N ALA A 68 -1.37 14.90 -1.53
CA ALA A 68 -0.55 14.12 -2.45
C ALA A 68 -1.39 13.42 -3.54
N ILE A 69 -2.53 12.84 -3.15
CA ILE A 69 -3.47 12.19 -4.09
C ILE A 69 -4.06 13.23 -5.04
N ALA A 70 -4.53 14.36 -4.50
CA ALA A 70 -5.09 15.45 -5.31
C ALA A 70 -4.09 15.96 -6.36
N LEU A 71 -2.84 16.16 -5.95
CA LEU A 71 -1.76 16.56 -6.84
C LEU A 71 -1.49 15.52 -7.94
N ALA A 72 -1.43 14.23 -7.59
CA ALA A 72 -1.15 13.16 -8.54
C ALA A 72 -2.29 12.94 -9.56
N ALA A 73 -3.55 13.08 -9.11
CA ALA A 73 -4.73 12.89 -9.95
C ALA A 73 -5.16 14.17 -10.70
N GLY A 74 -4.58 15.34 -10.40
CA GLY A 74 -4.96 16.62 -11.01
C GLY A 74 -6.35 17.10 -10.61
N VAL A 75 -6.77 16.82 -9.36
CA VAL A 75 -8.08 17.21 -8.81
C VAL A 75 -7.92 18.13 -7.59
N GLU A 76 -9.01 18.74 -7.15
CA GLU A 76 -9.01 19.56 -5.94
C GLU A 76 -8.96 18.68 -4.66
N PRO A 77 -8.23 19.08 -3.60
CA PRO A 77 -8.18 18.34 -2.33
C PRO A 77 -9.56 18.06 -1.72
N ALA A 78 -10.53 18.98 -1.90
CA ALA A 78 -11.89 18.80 -1.42
C ALA A 78 -12.62 17.60 -2.09
N ALA A 79 -12.27 17.27 -3.34
CA ALA A 79 -12.81 16.10 -4.01
C ALA A 79 -12.27 14.79 -3.40
N VAL A 80 -10.98 14.77 -3.04
CA VAL A 80 -10.35 13.64 -2.34
C VAL A 80 -10.99 13.45 -0.96
N GLU A 81 -11.15 14.53 -0.18
CA GLU A 81 -11.81 14.47 1.13
C GLU A 81 -13.27 13.99 1.03
N ALA A 82 -13.97 14.33 -0.05
CA ALA A 82 -15.32 13.83 -0.30
C ALA A 82 -15.32 12.34 -0.61
N ALA A 83 -14.42 11.89 -1.49
CA ALA A 83 -14.30 10.48 -1.84
C ALA A 83 -13.89 9.61 -0.63
N VAL A 84 -13.00 10.08 0.25
CA VAL A 84 -12.63 9.35 1.49
C VAL A 84 -13.82 9.15 2.40
N ARG A 85 -14.73 10.13 2.50
CA ARG A 85 -15.96 10.01 3.28
C ARG A 85 -16.92 8.95 2.71
N GLU A 86 -16.83 8.64 1.42
CA GLU A 86 -17.67 7.66 0.74
C GLU A 86 -17.03 6.27 0.69
N LEU A 87 -15.73 6.18 0.39
CA LEU A 87 -14.99 4.93 0.21
C LEU A 87 -14.38 4.39 1.52
N GLY A 88 -14.11 5.25 2.50
CA GLY A 88 -13.68 4.85 3.85
C GLY A 88 -12.17 4.95 4.09
N ASP A 89 -11.34 4.89 3.05
CA ASP A 89 -9.89 5.04 3.17
C ASP A 89 -9.25 5.76 1.97
N TYR A 90 -8.00 6.19 2.14
CA TYR A 90 -7.24 6.92 1.12
C TYR A 90 -6.66 6.02 0.01
N GLY A 91 -6.50 4.72 0.26
CA GLY A 91 -5.99 3.76 -0.71
C GLY A 91 -7.00 3.53 -1.84
N ASP A 92 -8.26 3.25 -1.48
CA ASP A 92 -9.35 3.08 -2.44
C ASP A 92 -9.63 4.36 -3.22
N VAL A 93 -9.55 5.52 -2.56
CA VAL A 93 -9.68 6.81 -3.23
C VAL A 93 -8.57 7.02 -4.24
N ALA A 94 -7.31 6.77 -3.86
CA ALA A 94 -6.18 6.87 -4.78
C ALA A 94 -6.32 5.92 -5.97
N ALA A 95 -6.79 4.69 -5.75
CA ALA A 95 -7.03 3.71 -6.80
C ALA A 95 -8.14 4.17 -7.77
N SER A 96 -9.24 4.73 -7.25
CA SER A 96 -10.36 5.23 -8.06
C SER A 96 -10.00 6.43 -8.95
N LEU A 97 -9.02 7.23 -8.52
CA LEU A 97 -8.56 8.45 -9.20
C LEU A 97 -7.32 8.23 -10.06
N ALA A 98 -6.73 7.03 -10.03
CA ALA A 98 -5.53 6.73 -10.80
C ALA A 98 -5.82 6.78 -12.30
N VAL A 99 -5.12 7.68 -13.01
CA VAL A 99 -5.11 7.72 -14.48
C VAL A 99 -3.97 6.82 -14.95
N GLY A 100 -4.28 5.81 -15.77
CA GLY A 100 -3.30 4.86 -16.33
C GLY A 100 -2.37 5.45 -17.38
#